data_AF-A0A850EMT9-F1
#
_entry.id   AF-A0A850EMT9-F1
#
_cell.length_a   1.000
_cell.length_b   1.000
_cell.length_c   1.000
_cell.angle_alpha   90.00
_cell.angle_beta   90.00
_cell.angle_gamma   90.00
#
_symmetry.space_group_name_H-M   'P 1'
#
loop_
_entity.id
_entity.type
_entity.pdbx_description
1 polymer ?
#
loop_
_entity_poly.entity_id
_entity_poly.type
_entity_poly.pdbx_seq_one_letter_code
_entity_poly.pdbx_strand_id
1 'polypeptide(L)' 'MIPFSHTWPYDIILGDMYVQYCPFCTHENVLLPLKPKELPLIRDGKKRLLVFPCCSTSLTVIDNDADYLLFDRAVR' A
#
# COMPACT_ATOMS: atom_id res chain seq x y z
N MET A 1 18.26 -7.35 -0.84
CA MET A 1 17.24 -7.91 0.07
C MET A 1 16.47 -6.73 0.64
N ILE A 2 15.18 -6.61 0.32
CA ILE A 2 14.37 -5.46 0.76
C ILE A 2 13.86 -5.76 2.17
N PRO A 3 13.98 -4.83 3.13
CA PRO A 3 13.59 -5.09 4.51
C PRO A 3 12.07 -5.18 4.66
N PHE A 4 11.60 -6.16 5.43
CA PHE A 4 10.18 -6.35 5.79
C PHE A 4 9.57 -5.16 6.54
N SER A 5 10.38 -4.22 7.05
CA SER A 5 9.88 -3.00 7.68
C SER A 5 9.23 -2.03 6.68
N HIS A 6 9.41 -2.23 5.37
CA HIS A 6 8.82 -1.40 4.31
C HIS A 6 7.57 -2.02 3.68
N THR A 7 7.18 -3.23 4.09
CA THR A 7 6.07 -3.95 3.49
C THR A 7 4.81 -3.86 4.35
N TRP A 8 3.65 -3.77 3.70
CA TRP A 8 2.36 -3.78 4.39
C TRP A 8 1.33 -4.63 3.65
N PRO A 9 0.55 -5.46 4.37
CA PRO A 9 -0.46 -6.30 3.75
C PRO A 9 -1.64 -5.47 3.24
N TYR A 10 -2.24 -5.90 2.13
CA TYR A 10 -3.46 -5.35 1.58
C TYR A 10 -4.44 -6.45 1.17
N ASP A 11 -5.72 -6.11 1.10
CA ASP A 11 -6.80 -6.96 0.61
C ASP A 11 -7.48 -6.32 -0.60
N ILE A 12 -7.98 -7.14 -1.52
CA ILE A 12 -8.83 -6.67 -2.62
C ILE A 12 -10.25 -7.14 -2.36
N ILE A 13 -11.16 -6.20 -2.13
CA ILE A 13 -12.58 -6.46 -1.86
C ILE A 13 -13.39 -5.72 -2.92
N LEU A 14 -14.20 -6.46 -3.69
CA LEU A 14 -15.07 -5.91 -4.75
C LEU A 14 -14.34 -5.00 -5.76
N GLY A 15 -13.05 -5.26 -6.02
CA GLY A 15 -12.23 -4.47 -6.96
C GLY A 15 -11.62 -3.20 -6.37
N ASP A 16 -11.77 -2.99 -5.06
CA ASP A 16 -11.12 -1.93 -4.30
C ASP A 16 -10.06 -2.51 -3.36
N MET A 17 -9.01 -1.72 -3.12
CA MET A 17 -7.90 -2.13 -2.26
C MET A 17 -8.09 -1.57 -0.85
N TYR A 18 -7.87 -2.42 0.15
CA TYR A 18 -7.99 -2.08 1.57
C TYR A 18 -6.75 -2.52 2.33
N VAL A 19 -6.48 -1.87 3.46
CA VAL A 19 -5.58 -2.41 4.49
C VAL A 19 -6.38 -2.69 5.76
N GLN A 20 -6.10 -3.83 6.40
CA GLN A 20 -6.77 -4.21 7.64
C GLN A 20 -6.57 -3.16 8.74
N TYR A 21 -5.36 -2.62 8.85
CA TYR A 21 -5.02 -1.56 9.79
C TYR A 21 -4.00 -0.60 9.17
N CYS A 22 -4.12 0.70 9.46
CA CYS A 22 -3.15 1.71 9.01
C CYS A 22 -1.87 1.64 9.86
N PRO A 23 -0.67 1.63 9.25
CA PRO A 23 0.60 1.59 10.00
C PRO A 23 0.84 2.82 10.89
N PHE A 24 0.20 3.95 10.59
CA PHE A 24 0.47 5.23 11.27
C PHE A 24 -0.53 5.57 12.37
N CYS A 25 -1.81 5.34 12.12
CA CYS A 25 -2.89 5.73 13.03
C CYS A 25 -3.72 4.55 13.52
N THR A 26 -3.35 3.32 13.15
CA THR A 26 -4.02 2.06 13.56
C THR A 26 -5.49 1.94 13.17
N HIS A 27 -6.00 2.86 12.33
CA HIS A 27 -7.38 2.81 11.85
C HIS A 27 -7.63 1.55 11.03
N GLU A 28 -8.76 0.89 11.24
CA GLU A 28 -9.09 -0.38 10.62
C GLU A 28 -9.80 -0.19 9.27
N ASN A 29 -9.69 -1.19 8.38
CA ASN A 29 -10.39 -1.26 7.09
C ASN A 29 -10.24 0.01 6.23
N VAL A 30 -9.00 0.48 6.08
CA VAL A 30 -8.73 1.73 5.37
C VAL A 30 -8.71 1.47 3.87
N LEU A 31 -9.64 2.12 3.14
CA LEU A 31 -9.66 2.13 1.68
C LEU A 31 -8.43 2.85 1.14
N LEU A 32 -7.69 2.19 0.24
CA LEU A 32 -6.56 2.76 -0.45
C LEU A 32 -7.03 3.44 -1.75
N PRO A 33 -6.55 4.67 -2.05
CA PRO A 33 -6.81 5.33 -3.34
C PRO A 33 -5.94 4.75 -4.47
N LEU A 34 -5.88 3.42 -4.55
CA LEU A 34 -5.14 2.64 -5.54
C LEU A 34 -6.07 1.57 -6.09
N LYS A 35 -6.15 1.44 -7.41
CA LYS A 35 -6.94 0.36 -8.03
C LYS A 35 -6.07 -0.86 -8.30
N PRO A 36 -6.61 -2.10 -8.18
CA PRO A 36 -5.85 -3.33 -8.47
C PRO A 36 -5.22 -3.36 -9.87
N LYS A 37 -5.86 -2.74 -10.86
CA LYS A 37 -5.34 -2.60 -12.22
C LYS A 37 -4.03 -1.82 -12.35
N GLU A 38 -3.66 -1.05 -11.33
CA GLU A 38 -2.41 -0.27 -11.29
C GLU A 38 -1.24 -1.10 -10.74
N LEU A 39 -1.51 -2.22 -10.07
CA LEU A 39 -0.48 -3.10 -9.49
C LEU A 39 0.52 -3.65 -10.53
N PRO A 40 0.09 -4.12 -11.72
CA PRO A 40 1.06 -4.57 -12.74
C PRO A 40 2.02 -3.45 -13.17
N LEU A 41 1.53 -2.21 -13.26
CA LEU A 41 2.37 -1.07 -13.62
C LEU A 41 3.40 -0.76 -12.53
N ILE A 42 3.00 -0.90 -11.27
CA ILE A 42 3.90 -0.69 -10.12
C ILE A 42 5.00 -1.75 -10.11
N ARG A 43 4.64 -3.02 -10.33
CA ARG A 43 5.60 -4.12 -10.51
C ARG A 43 6.56 -3.91 -11.68
N ASP A 44 6.10 -3.29 -12.77
CA ASP A 44 6.96 -2.92 -13.91
C ASP A 44 7.89 -1.72 -13.61
N GLY A 45 7.92 -1.22 -12.36
CA GLY A 45 8.80 -0.17 -11.89
C GLY A 45 8.16 1.22 -11.81
N LYS A 46 6.85 1.35 -12.06
CA LYS A 46 6.14 2.63 -11.95
C LYS A 46 5.83 2.96 -10.50
N LYS A 47 6.57 3.90 -9.93
CA LYS A 47 6.31 4.41 -8.58
C LYS A 47 4.98 5.17 -8.51
N ARG A 48 4.24 4.97 -7.41
CA ARG A 48 2.93 5.61 -7.20
C ARG A 48 2.84 6.23 -5.82
N LEU A 49 2.42 7.49 -5.75
CA LEU A 49 2.10 8.14 -4.47
C LEU A 49 0.76 7.61 -3.95
N LEU A 50 0.77 7.05 -2.75
CA LEU A 50 -0.39 6.56 -2.01
C LEU A 50 -0.62 7.45 -0.80
N VAL A 51 -1.81 8.03 -0.71
CA VAL A 51 -2.21 8.86 0.44
C VAL A 51 -3.21 8.07 1.28
N PHE A 52 -2.90 7.87 2.55
CA PHE A 52 -3.82 7.23 3.48
C PHE A 52 -4.93 8.22 3.87
N PRO A 53 -6.22 7.94 3.57
CA PRO A 53 -7.30 8.90 3.84
C PRO A 53 -7.55 9.11 5.34
N CYS A 54 -7.20 8.14 6.19
CA CYS A 54 -7.43 8.19 7.64
C CYS A 54 -6.50 9.18 8.38
N CYS A 55 -5.25 9.34 7.95
CA CYS A 55 -4.25 10.18 8.61
C CYS A 55 -3.56 11.18 7.68
N SER A 56 -3.99 11.26 6.42
CA SER A 56 -3.39 12.08 5.36
C SER A 56 -1.89 11.84 5.14
N THR A 57 -1.37 10.71 5.63
CA THR A 57 0.05 10.36 5.47
C THR A 57 0.28 9.79 4.07
N SER A 58 1.29 10.27 3.37
CA SER A 58 1.57 9.90 1.98
C SER A 58 2.85 9.08 1.83
N LEU A 59 2.78 7.90 1.25
CA LEU A 59 3.91 7.00 0.98
C LEU A 59 4.07 6.79 -0.52
N THR A 60 5.28 6.47 -0.98
CA THR A 60 5.48 6.02 -2.36
C THR A 60 5.48 4.51 -2.40
N VAL A 61 4.51 3.91 -3.10
CA VAL A 61 4.54 2.50 -3.45
C VAL A 61 5.58 2.32 -4.55
N ILE A 62 6.61 1.54 -4.26
CA ILE A 62 7.74 1.30 -5.17
C ILE A 62 7.66 -0.06 -5.85
N ASP A 63 6.97 -1.02 -5.23
CA ASP A 63 6.74 -2.36 -5.76
C ASP A 63 5.53 -2.97 -5.04
N ASN A 64 5.05 -4.11 -5.51
CA ASN A 64 4.06 -4.92 -4.82
C ASN A 64 4.19 -6.41 -5.17
N ASP A 65 3.72 -7.24 -4.26
CA ASP A 65 3.51 -8.66 -4.52
C ASP A 65 2.00 -9.00 -4.55
N ALA A 66 1.66 -10.29 -4.45
CA ALA A 66 0.29 -10.78 -4.41
C ALA A 66 -0.55 -10.12 -3.29
N ASP A 67 0.02 -9.99 -2.09
CA ASP A 67 -0.73 -9.54 -0.90
C ASP A 67 -0.03 -8.41 -0.11
N TYR A 68 1.13 -7.94 -0.56
CA TYR A 68 1.92 -6.91 0.13
C TYR A 68 2.27 -5.75 -0.79
N LEU A 69 2.13 -4.53 -0.28
CA LEU A 69 2.67 -3.32 -0.88
C LEU A 69 4.07 -3.06 -0.31
N LEU A 70 4.98 -2.61 -1.16
CA LEU A 70 6.30 -2.16 -0.75
C LEU A 70 6.42 -0.64 -0.85
N PHE A 71 6.89 -0.03 0.22
CA PHE A 71 7.04 1.42 0.32
C PHE A 71 8.50 1.91 0.27
N ASP A 72 8.67 3.17 -0.09
CA ASP A 72 9.95 3.88 -0.09
C ASP A 72 10.53 4.12 1.31
N ARG A 73 9.69 4.16 2.34
CA ARG A 73 10.08 4.31 3.75
C ARG A 73 9.47 3.22 4.63
N ALA A 74 10.07 3.05 5.81
CA ALA A 74 9.58 2.10 6.80
C ALA A 74 8.17 2.47 7.30
N VAL A 75 7.35 1.44 7.44
CA VAL A 75 5.97 1.48 7.95
C VAL A 75 5.83 0.66 9.24
N ARG A 76 6.94 0.16 9.78
CA ARG A 76 7.05 -0.63 11.00
C ARG A 76 8.27 -0.22 11.82
#